data_AF-A0A0N1HCH2-F1
#
_entry.id   AF-A0A0N1HCH2-F1
#
_cell.length_a   1.000
_cell.length_b   1.000
_cell.length_c   1.000
_cell.angle_alpha   90.00
_cell.angle_beta   90.00
_cell.angle_gamma   90.00
#
_symmetry.space_group_name_H-M   'P 1'
#
loop_
_entity.id
_entity.type
_entity.pdbx_description
1 polymer ?
#
loop_
_entity_poly.entity_id
_entity_poly.type
_entity_poly.pdbx_seq_one_letter_code
_entity_poly.pdbx_strand_id
1 'polypeptide(L)'
;MTMHETTTHGVTKDATTDATTAHGVTTDATTARGIRQRAETFARQLVRFGLLQARCCAFAVALLGGMAVSTLLPSLPVTRYDLLLAYGVLLTTVGFLLGWETRREVAVVAACHVLGLAFEMVKVRVGSWSYPEPGLAKVAGVPLYGGFMYAAVGSYVCRARRLLDLAVTGYRARATAALAVGLYANFLTHHWLPDLRLPLGALLLAATTGTWVHYTVVERRHRMPLAVSFALIGFFLWLAENIATYLGAWRYPYQLHGWEPVSVSKWVSWALLISVTFVICGTGRCDGALPPGQGRDEPAPDDQAVPGGVLGRAGGEGEVAAGGVVAVGGLGEGTGHGPDDARVAG
;
A
#
# COMPACT_ATOMS: atom_id res chain seq x y z
N MET A 1 57.14 -3.27 85.02
CA MET A 1 56.25 -2.09 85.02
C MET A 1 56.65 -1.29 83.77
N THR A 2 56.06 -1.59 82.60
CA THR A 2 54.98 -0.80 81.91
C THR A 2 55.47 0.62 81.55
N MET A 3 55.35 1.16 80.33
CA MET A 3 54.55 0.85 79.14
C MET A 3 55.25 1.34 77.86
N HIS A 4 54.83 0.77 76.73
CA HIS A 4 54.94 1.29 75.36
C HIS A 4 54.03 2.51 75.15
N GLU A 5 54.44 3.46 74.31
CA GLU A 5 53.53 4.42 73.68
C GLU A 5 53.74 4.42 72.16
N THR A 6 52.63 4.27 71.44
CA THR A 6 52.49 4.16 69.99
C THR A 6 51.79 5.42 69.51
N THR A 7 52.24 6.05 68.43
CA THR A 7 51.49 7.11 67.74
C THR A 7 51.23 6.73 66.28
N THR A 8 50.00 7.02 65.88
CA THR A 8 49.21 6.46 64.77
C THR A 8 49.40 7.24 63.46
N HIS A 9 49.46 6.53 62.33
CA HIS A 9 49.29 7.09 60.98
C HIS A 9 47.80 7.18 60.62
N GLY A 10 47.33 8.37 60.20
CA GLY A 10 46.03 8.57 59.57
C GLY A 10 46.09 8.31 58.06
N VAL A 11 45.23 7.42 57.56
CA VAL A 11 45.04 7.13 56.14
C VAL A 11 43.82 7.90 55.63
N THR A 12 44.01 8.74 54.61
CA THR A 12 42.95 9.41 53.83
C THR A 12 42.23 8.40 52.94
N LYS A 13 40.91 8.25 53.10
CA LYS A 13 40.09 7.27 52.37
C LYS A 13 38.76 7.87 51.90
N ASP A 14 38.78 8.91 51.05
CA ASP A 14 37.51 9.51 50.56
C ASP A 14 37.49 9.95 49.07
N ALA A 15 38.57 9.84 48.29
CA ALA A 15 38.57 10.38 46.92
C ALA A 15 38.06 9.41 45.81
N THR A 16 37.96 8.11 46.10
CA THR A 16 37.73 7.08 45.05
C THR A 16 36.25 6.72 44.85
N THR A 17 35.38 7.08 45.80
CA THR A 17 33.95 6.71 45.76
C THR A 17 33.13 7.66 44.88
N ASP A 18 33.41 8.97 44.91
CA ASP A 18 32.63 9.99 44.18
C ASP A 18 32.79 9.96 42.65
N ALA A 19 33.97 9.60 42.15
CA ALA A 19 34.23 9.55 40.72
C ALA A 19 33.44 8.43 40.00
N THR A 20 33.22 7.30 40.69
CA THR A 20 32.49 6.15 40.15
C THR A 20 30.99 6.42 40.05
N THR A 21 30.42 7.12 41.05
CA THR A 21 29.00 7.48 41.07
C THR A 21 28.67 8.56 40.05
N ALA A 22 29.55 9.56 39.87
CA ALA A 22 29.37 10.61 38.88
C ALA A 22 29.41 10.10 37.43
N HIS A 23 30.27 9.10 37.13
CA HIS A 23 30.37 8.50 35.80
C HIS A 23 29.17 7.60 35.45
N GLY A 24 28.62 6.86 36.42
CA GLY A 24 27.42 6.03 36.24
C GLY A 24 26.14 6.84 36.03
N VAL A 25 25.98 7.95 36.76
CA VAL A 25 24.79 8.83 36.63
C VAL A 25 24.76 9.57 35.28
N THR A 26 25.92 9.96 34.74
CA THR A 26 26.01 10.63 33.43
C THR A 26 25.79 9.67 32.26
N THR A 27 26.20 8.40 32.35
CA THR A 27 25.96 7.39 31.31
C THR A 27 24.50 6.96 31.24
N ASP A 28 23.83 6.80 32.39
CA ASP A 28 22.39 6.46 32.44
C ASP A 28 21.52 7.60 31.90
N ALA A 29 21.83 8.85 32.26
CA ALA A 29 21.10 10.02 31.77
C ALA A 29 21.26 10.23 30.24
N THR A 30 22.43 9.90 29.69
CA THR A 30 22.72 10.01 28.25
C THR A 30 22.01 8.90 27.47
N THR A 31 22.00 7.68 28.01
CA THR A 31 21.29 6.53 27.42
C THR A 31 19.77 6.74 27.42
N ALA A 32 19.20 7.20 28.54
CA ALA A 32 17.78 7.53 28.65
C ALA A 32 17.37 8.65 27.67
N ARG A 33 18.20 9.67 27.51
CA ARG A 33 17.99 10.76 26.52
C ARG A 33 18.03 10.23 25.09
N GLY A 34 18.97 9.34 24.78
CA GLY A 34 19.06 8.70 23.46
C GLY A 34 17.87 7.82 23.12
N ILE A 35 17.38 7.01 24.07
CA ILE A 35 16.16 6.20 23.90
C ILE A 35 14.95 7.10 23.65
N ARG A 36 14.78 8.16 24.45
CA ARG A 36 13.69 9.12 24.29
C ARG A 36 13.73 9.80 22.92
N GLN A 37 14.90 10.26 22.47
CA GLN A 37 15.02 10.91 21.17
C GLN A 37 14.72 9.96 20.00
N ARG A 38 15.12 8.68 20.09
CA ARG A 38 14.78 7.64 19.10
C ARG A 38 13.27 7.36 19.10
N ALA A 39 12.66 7.26 20.27
CA ALA A 39 11.21 7.06 20.42
C ALA A 39 10.42 8.25 19.86
N GLU A 40 10.82 9.49 20.16
CA GLU A 40 10.19 10.69 19.61
C GLU A 40 10.32 10.77 18.09
N THR A 41 11.49 10.42 17.54
CA THR A 41 11.71 10.37 16.09
C THR A 41 10.84 9.31 15.44
N PHE A 42 10.76 8.12 16.03
CA PHE A 42 9.90 7.04 15.55
C PHE A 42 8.42 7.41 15.60
N ALA A 43 7.94 7.98 16.71
CA ALA A 43 6.57 8.44 16.86
C ALA A 43 6.20 9.51 15.83
N ARG A 44 7.08 10.50 15.61
CA ARG A 44 6.89 11.52 14.55
C ARG A 44 6.81 10.88 13.17
N GLN A 45 7.66 9.89 12.88
CA GLN A 45 7.64 9.19 11.59
C GLN A 45 6.37 8.36 11.41
N LEU A 46 5.88 7.72 12.48
CA LEU A 46 4.64 6.95 12.48
C LEU A 46 3.42 7.86 12.25
N VAL A 47 3.36 9.02 12.91
CA VAL A 47 2.30 10.02 12.68
C VAL A 47 2.33 10.50 11.22
N ARG A 48 3.50 10.82 10.68
CA ARG A 48 3.66 11.22 9.27
C ARG A 48 3.20 10.13 8.31
N PHE A 49 3.57 8.88 8.56
CA PHE A 49 3.09 7.74 7.79
C PHE A 49 1.56 7.61 7.87
N GLY A 50 0.98 7.71 9.07
CA GLY A 50 -0.46 7.67 9.28
C GLY A 50 -1.21 8.79 8.55
N LEU A 51 -0.70 10.02 8.57
CA LEU A 51 -1.27 11.14 7.82
C LEU A 51 -1.20 10.90 6.30
N LEU A 52 -0.10 10.32 5.82
CA LEU A 52 0.04 9.98 4.40
C LEU A 52 -0.92 8.85 4.00
N GLN A 53 -1.11 7.85 4.85
CA GLN A 53 -2.12 6.81 4.66
C GLN A 53 -3.54 7.39 4.64
N ALA A 54 -3.87 8.30 5.57
CA ALA A 54 -5.16 9.00 5.57
C ALA A 54 -5.40 9.78 4.26
N ARG A 55 -4.35 10.43 3.72
CA ARG A 55 -4.41 11.08 2.38
C ARG A 55 -4.62 10.08 1.26
N CYS A 56 -4.06 8.88 1.34
CA CYS A 56 -4.33 7.80 0.38
C CYS A 56 -5.79 7.34 0.46
N CYS A 57 -6.35 7.31 1.66
CA CYS A 57 -7.75 6.95 1.94
C CYS A 57 -8.75 8.09 1.71
N ALA A 58 -8.37 9.23 1.10
CA ALA A 58 -9.25 10.40 1.00
C ALA A 58 -10.64 10.08 0.41
N PHE A 59 -10.69 9.27 -0.65
CA PHE A 59 -11.95 8.80 -1.24
C PHE A 59 -12.76 7.94 -0.25
N ALA A 60 -12.12 6.95 0.39
CA ALA A 60 -12.78 6.06 1.35
C ALA A 60 -13.32 6.82 2.57
N VAL A 61 -12.53 7.76 3.11
CA VAL A 61 -12.93 8.61 4.25
C VAL A 61 -14.10 9.52 3.86
N ALA A 62 -14.06 10.13 2.68
CA ALA A 62 -15.17 10.93 2.17
C ALA A 62 -16.43 10.08 1.99
N LEU A 63 -16.32 8.88 1.39
CA LEU A 63 -17.44 7.95 1.21
C LEU A 63 -18.07 7.53 2.56
N LEU A 64 -17.24 7.11 3.53
CA LEU A 64 -17.69 6.79 4.89
C LEU A 64 -18.31 8.00 5.59
N GLY A 65 -17.73 9.19 5.41
CA GLY A 65 -18.26 10.45 5.92
C GLY A 65 -19.64 10.77 5.33
N GLY A 66 -19.83 10.59 4.02
CA GLY A 66 -21.14 10.73 3.37
C GLY A 66 -22.16 9.73 3.90
N MET A 67 -21.75 8.48 4.14
CA MET A 67 -22.60 7.48 4.80
C MET A 67 -23.00 7.91 6.21
N ALA A 68 -22.08 8.47 6.99
CA ALA A 68 -22.36 8.99 8.33
C ALA A 68 -23.28 10.20 8.30
N VAL A 69 -23.01 11.18 7.43
CA VAL A 69 -23.87 12.36 7.27
C VAL A 69 -25.28 11.97 6.83
N SER A 70 -25.40 10.96 5.96
CA SER A 70 -26.71 10.50 5.49
C SER A 70 -27.60 9.92 6.59
N THR A 71 -27.06 9.47 7.74
CA THR A 71 -27.89 9.04 8.89
C THR A 71 -28.49 10.21 9.67
N LEU A 72 -27.94 11.41 9.49
CA LEU A 72 -28.36 12.63 10.17
C LEU A 72 -29.34 13.46 9.35
N LEU A 73 -29.51 13.13 8.07
CA LEU A 73 -30.41 13.86 7.19
C LEU A 73 -31.87 13.57 7.54
N PRO A 74 -32.76 14.58 7.44
CA PRO A 74 -34.19 14.34 7.55
C PRO A 74 -34.69 13.45 6.40
N SER A 75 -35.93 12.99 6.47
CA SER A 75 -36.56 12.25 5.37
C SER A 75 -36.58 13.12 4.10
N LEU A 76 -35.80 12.70 3.10
CA LEU A 76 -35.76 13.33 1.78
C LEU A 76 -36.68 12.57 0.80
N PRO A 77 -37.16 13.22 -0.28
CA PRO A 77 -37.93 12.54 -1.33
C PRO A 77 -37.08 11.60 -2.21
N VAL A 78 -35.88 11.24 -1.76
CA VAL A 78 -34.93 10.34 -2.43
C VAL A 78 -34.48 9.31 -1.41
N THR A 79 -34.39 8.03 -1.82
CA THR A 79 -33.92 7.00 -0.89
C THR A 79 -32.46 7.24 -0.52
N ARG A 80 -32.08 6.83 0.70
CA ARG A 80 -30.71 7.01 1.19
C ARG A 80 -29.68 6.33 0.28
N TYR A 81 -29.98 5.14 -0.23
CA TYR A 81 -29.09 4.41 -1.15
C TYR A 81 -28.91 5.12 -2.50
N ASP A 82 -29.97 5.73 -3.04
CA ASP A 82 -29.88 6.50 -4.28
C ASP A 82 -29.12 7.82 -4.06
N LEU A 83 -29.26 8.45 -2.89
CA LEU A 83 -28.48 9.62 -2.50
C LEU A 83 -26.99 9.29 -2.38
N LEU A 84 -26.64 8.15 -1.76
CA LEU A 84 -25.26 7.67 -1.67
C LEU A 84 -24.68 7.29 -3.03
N LEU A 85 -25.51 6.79 -3.95
CA LEU A 85 -25.10 6.57 -5.34
C LEU A 85 -24.71 7.89 -6.01
N ALA A 86 -25.58 8.89 -5.94
CA ALA A 86 -25.30 10.22 -6.49
C ALA A 86 -24.05 10.85 -5.85
N TYR A 87 -23.88 10.68 -4.53
CA TYR A 87 -22.70 11.13 -3.82
C TYR A 87 -21.42 10.41 -4.27
N GLY A 88 -21.46 9.10 -4.46
CA GLY A 88 -20.33 8.32 -4.98
C GLY A 88 -19.90 8.78 -6.37
N VAL A 89 -20.86 9.01 -7.27
CA VAL A 89 -20.61 9.56 -8.61
C VAL A 89 -19.98 10.95 -8.51
N LEU A 90 -20.57 11.84 -7.70
CA LEU A 90 -20.04 13.18 -7.46
C LEU A 90 -18.60 13.12 -6.94
N LEU A 91 -18.32 12.26 -5.97
CA LEU A 91 -17.01 12.10 -5.37
C LEU A 91 -15.96 11.63 -6.39
N THR A 92 -16.31 10.67 -7.25
CA THR A 92 -15.43 10.22 -8.35
C THR A 92 -15.21 11.34 -9.37
N THR A 93 -16.26 12.07 -9.77
CA THR A 93 -16.13 13.19 -10.71
C THR A 93 -15.26 14.31 -10.15
N VAL A 94 -15.52 14.75 -8.91
CA VAL A 94 -14.73 15.80 -8.25
C VAL A 94 -13.29 15.33 -8.03
N GLY A 95 -13.08 14.09 -7.60
CA GLY A 95 -11.74 13.51 -7.45
C GLY A 95 -10.96 13.56 -8.77
N PHE A 96 -11.58 13.16 -9.88
CA PHE A 96 -10.97 13.23 -11.20
C PHE A 96 -10.64 14.67 -11.62
N LEU A 97 -11.58 15.61 -11.44
CA LEU A 97 -11.38 17.03 -11.79
C LEU A 97 -10.30 17.71 -10.95
N LEU A 98 -10.17 17.35 -9.67
CA LEU A 98 -9.11 17.83 -8.77
C LEU A 98 -7.76 17.12 -9.00
N GLY A 99 -7.66 16.22 -9.98
CA GLY A 99 -6.42 15.49 -10.27
C GLY A 99 -6.05 14.44 -9.21
N TRP A 100 -7.01 13.99 -8.40
CA TRP A 100 -6.80 12.91 -7.44
C TRP A 100 -6.57 11.56 -8.12
N GLU A 101 -7.01 11.40 -9.37
CA GLU A 101 -6.93 10.17 -10.14
C GLU A 101 -6.67 10.51 -11.60
N THR A 102 -5.74 9.79 -12.22
CA THR A 102 -5.52 9.82 -13.66
C THR A 102 -6.62 9.04 -14.39
N ARG A 103 -6.77 9.23 -15.72
CA ARG A 103 -7.74 8.46 -16.53
C ARG A 103 -7.59 6.94 -16.37
N ARG A 104 -6.34 6.46 -16.28
CA ARG A 104 -6.03 5.04 -16.04
C ARG A 104 -6.52 4.57 -14.67
N GLU A 105 -6.37 5.42 -13.66
CA GLU A 105 -6.78 5.09 -12.29
C GLU A 105 -8.29 5.12 -12.15
N VAL A 106 -8.98 6.05 -12.81
CA VAL A 106 -10.45 6.04 -12.91
C VAL A 106 -10.93 4.74 -13.56
N ALA A 107 -10.26 4.23 -14.59
CA ALA A 107 -10.61 2.93 -15.19
C ALA A 107 -10.43 1.76 -14.21
N VAL A 108 -9.38 1.79 -13.38
CA VAL A 108 -9.16 0.80 -12.30
C VAL A 108 -10.25 0.91 -11.23
N VAL A 109 -10.60 2.12 -10.81
CA VAL A 109 -11.67 2.39 -9.84
C VAL A 109 -13.02 1.91 -10.37
N ALA A 110 -13.31 2.14 -11.65
CA ALA A 110 -14.50 1.61 -12.32
C ALA A 110 -14.50 0.07 -12.38
N ALA A 111 -13.36 -0.57 -12.67
CA ALA A 111 -13.25 -2.02 -12.64
C ALA A 111 -13.50 -2.59 -11.23
N CYS A 112 -12.93 -1.96 -10.19
CA CYS A 112 -13.20 -2.31 -8.80
C CYS A 112 -14.68 -2.13 -8.43
N HIS A 113 -15.33 -1.08 -8.94
CA HIS A 113 -16.76 -0.84 -8.74
C HIS A 113 -17.61 -1.99 -9.31
N VAL A 114 -17.36 -2.36 -10.58
CA VAL A 114 -18.11 -3.42 -11.27
C VAL A 114 -17.87 -4.79 -10.64
N LEU A 115 -16.62 -5.14 -10.35
CA LEU A 115 -16.28 -6.41 -9.70
C LEU A 115 -16.89 -6.48 -8.30
N GLY A 116 -16.81 -5.38 -7.53
CA GLY A 116 -17.46 -5.25 -6.24
C GLY A 116 -18.97 -5.51 -6.31
N LEU A 117 -19.67 -4.89 -7.26
CA LEU A 117 -21.11 -5.14 -7.45
C LEU A 117 -21.41 -6.59 -7.80
N ALA A 118 -20.64 -7.20 -8.70
CA ALA A 118 -20.81 -8.62 -9.04
C ALA A 118 -20.62 -9.52 -7.81
N PHE A 119 -19.64 -9.19 -6.97
CA PHE A 119 -19.41 -9.87 -5.70
C PHE A 119 -20.60 -9.75 -4.75
N GLU A 120 -21.06 -8.52 -4.52
CA GLU A 120 -22.22 -8.24 -3.66
C GLU A 120 -23.47 -8.98 -4.13
N MET A 121 -23.74 -9.04 -5.43
CA MET A 121 -24.94 -9.71 -5.97
C MET A 121 -24.96 -11.20 -5.62
N VAL A 122 -23.82 -11.86 -5.73
CA VAL A 122 -23.69 -13.28 -5.32
C VAL A 122 -23.88 -13.41 -3.81
N LYS A 123 -23.22 -12.56 -3.03
CA LYS A 123 -23.22 -12.66 -1.56
C LYS A 123 -24.56 -12.33 -0.92
N VAL A 124 -25.30 -11.37 -1.47
CA VAL A 124 -26.69 -11.08 -1.07
C VAL A 124 -27.62 -12.24 -1.44
N ARG A 125 -27.47 -12.82 -2.64
CA ARG A 125 -28.30 -13.95 -3.08
C ARG A 125 -28.16 -15.19 -2.18
N VAL A 126 -26.96 -15.46 -1.66
CA VAL A 126 -26.72 -16.59 -0.72
C VAL A 126 -26.93 -16.19 0.74
N GLY A 127 -27.51 -15.03 1.02
CA GLY A 127 -27.87 -14.60 2.37
C GLY A 127 -26.69 -14.28 3.28
N SER A 128 -25.51 -13.97 2.73
CA SER A 128 -24.33 -13.63 3.55
C SER A 128 -24.51 -12.30 4.29
N TRP A 129 -25.25 -11.36 3.68
CA TRP A 129 -25.71 -10.11 4.26
C TRP A 129 -26.85 -9.55 3.40
N SER A 130 -27.46 -8.45 3.84
CA SER A 130 -28.55 -7.78 3.12
C SER A 130 -28.40 -6.26 3.16
N TYR A 131 -28.98 -5.61 2.16
CA TYR A 131 -29.19 -4.17 2.11
C TYR A 131 -30.66 -3.88 2.43
N PRO A 132 -31.03 -3.58 3.68
CA PRO A 132 -32.43 -3.51 4.10
C PRO A 132 -33.16 -2.27 3.62
N GLU A 133 -32.46 -1.17 3.32
CA GLU A 133 -33.11 0.08 2.93
C GLU A 133 -33.65 0.02 1.49
N PRO A 134 -34.70 0.81 1.18
CA PRO A 134 -35.20 0.95 -0.18
C PRO A 134 -34.17 1.65 -1.07
N GLY A 135 -34.25 1.40 -2.38
CA GLY A 135 -33.44 2.06 -3.40
C GLY A 135 -33.97 1.78 -4.79
N LEU A 136 -34.09 2.81 -5.62
CA LEU A 136 -34.51 2.68 -7.02
C LEU A 136 -33.38 2.05 -7.84
N ALA A 137 -32.14 2.48 -7.61
CA ALA A 137 -30.95 1.94 -8.23
C ALA A 137 -30.45 0.69 -7.47
N LYS A 138 -31.32 -0.32 -7.36
CA LYS A 138 -31.03 -1.60 -6.70
C LYS A 138 -31.20 -2.74 -7.70
N VAL A 139 -30.15 -3.52 -7.90
CA VAL A 139 -30.12 -4.66 -8.84
C VAL A 139 -29.84 -5.93 -8.05
N ALA A 140 -30.71 -6.95 -8.19
CA ALA A 140 -30.61 -8.21 -7.47
C ALA A 140 -30.43 -8.05 -5.94
N GLY A 141 -31.09 -7.05 -5.35
CA GLY A 141 -31.01 -6.77 -3.92
C GLY A 141 -29.78 -5.94 -3.48
N VAL A 142 -28.92 -5.54 -4.42
CA VAL A 142 -27.72 -4.75 -4.16
C VAL A 142 -27.89 -3.32 -4.70
N PRO A 143 -27.73 -2.27 -3.86
CA PRO A 143 -27.76 -0.91 -4.34
C PRO A 143 -26.47 -0.59 -5.11
N LEU A 144 -26.58 0.14 -6.22
CA LEU A 144 -25.42 0.43 -7.08
C LEU A 144 -24.33 1.23 -6.35
N TYR A 145 -24.68 1.98 -5.29
CA TYR A 145 -23.66 2.67 -4.49
C TYR A 145 -22.69 1.69 -3.82
N GLY A 146 -23.09 0.44 -3.56
CA GLY A 146 -22.26 -0.56 -2.91
C GLY A 146 -20.96 -0.83 -3.68
N GLY A 147 -20.97 -0.68 -5.01
CA GLY A 147 -19.77 -0.74 -5.83
C GLY A 147 -18.72 0.32 -5.46
N PHE A 148 -19.14 1.52 -5.02
CA PHE A 148 -18.20 2.57 -4.61
C PHE A 148 -17.39 2.21 -3.36
N MET A 149 -17.89 1.29 -2.52
CA MET A 149 -17.12 0.79 -1.37
C MET A 149 -15.90 0.00 -1.84
N TYR A 150 -16.01 -0.76 -2.93
CA TYR A 150 -14.89 -1.47 -3.56
C TYR A 150 -14.02 -0.51 -4.39
N ALA A 151 -14.65 0.43 -5.08
CA ALA A 151 -13.96 1.49 -5.82
C ALA A 151 -13.02 2.30 -4.90
N ALA A 152 -13.44 2.54 -3.65
CA ALA A 152 -12.63 3.19 -2.63
C ALA A 152 -11.32 2.44 -2.31
N VAL A 153 -11.34 1.10 -2.32
CA VAL A 153 -10.15 0.26 -2.12
C VAL A 153 -9.21 0.38 -3.32
N GLY A 154 -9.75 0.37 -4.54
CA GLY A 154 -8.97 0.61 -5.76
C GLY A 154 -8.31 1.99 -5.77
N SER A 155 -9.08 3.03 -5.44
CA SER A 155 -8.60 4.40 -5.30
C SER A 155 -7.47 4.50 -4.28
N TYR A 156 -7.63 3.85 -3.11
CA TYR A 156 -6.59 3.78 -2.09
C TYR A 156 -5.29 3.16 -2.64
N VAL A 157 -5.36 2.02 -3.33
CA VAL A 157 -4.15 1.36 -3.87
C VAL A 157 -3.47 2.24 -4.93
N CYS A 158 -4.23 2.85 -5.83
CA CYS A 158 -3.70 3.79 -6.82
C CYS A 158 -3.03 5.00 -6.15
N ARG A 159 -3.69 5.64 -5.18
CA ARG A 159 -3.14 6.79 -4.46
C ARG A 159 -1.94 6.41 -3.60
N ALA A 160 -1.97 5.28 -2.92
CA ALA A 160 -0.86 4.77 -2.14
C ALA A 160 0.38 4.64 -3.01
N ARG A 161 0.26 4.08 -4.22
CA ARG A 161 1.39 3.98 -5.16
C ARG A 161 2.02 5.32 -5.49
N ARG A 162 1.21 6.35 -5.76
CA ARG A 162 1.72 7.67 -6.16
C ARG A 162 2.24 8.47 -4.97
N LEU A 163 1.51 8.49 -3.87
CA LEU A 163 1.83 9.33 -2.70
C LEU A 163 2.95 8.74 -1.84
N LEU A 164 3.10 7.41 -1.81
CA LEU A 164 4.16 6.72 -1.08
C LEU A 164 5.31 6.25 -1.99
N ASP A 165 5.26 6.56 -3.29
CA ASP A 165 6.26 6.12 -4.27
C ASP A 165 6.53 4.59 -4.18
N LEU A 166 5.45 3.80 -4.26
CA LEU A 166 5.53 2.36 -4.01
C LEU A 166 6.29 1.64 -5.13
N ALA A 167 7.33 0.90 -4.75
CA ALA A 167 8.02 -0.04 -5.63
C ALA A 167 7.95 -1.45 -5.02
N VAL A 168 7.92 -2.48 -5.87
CA VAL A 168 7.82 -3.87 -5.43
C VAL A 168 8.96 -4.66 -6.03
N THR A 169 9.76 -5.32 -5.20
CA THR A 169 10.88 -6.17 -5.63
C THR A 169 10.59 -7.64 -5.33
N GLY A 170 11.03 -8.54 -6.20
CA GLY A 170 10.79 -9.99 -6.04
C GLY A 170 9.35 -10.41 -6.35
N TYR A 171 8.57 -9.55 -7.03
CA TYR A 171 7.14 -9.78 -7.27
C TYR A 171 6.89 -10.86 -8.34
N ARG A 172 6.24 -11.95 -7.95
CA ARG A 172 5.89 -13.06 -8.83
C ARG A 172 4.52 -12.83 -9.49
N ALA A 173 4.45 -11.84 -10.39
CA ALA A 173 3.19 -11.30 -10.93
C ALA A 173 2.20 -12.36 -11.43
N ARG A 174 2.64 -13.34 -12.23
CA ARG A 174 1.77 -14.40 -12.76
C ARG A 174 1.21 -15.30 -11.66
N ALA A 175 2.06 -15.70 -10.70
CA ALA A 175 1.64 -16.55 -9.59
C ALA A 175 0.66 -15.81 -8.66
N THR A 176 0.97 -14.55 -8.29
CA THR A 176 0.08 -13.73 -7.47
C THR A 176 -1.25 -13.46 -8.18
N ALA A 177 -1.24 -13.19 -9.50
CA ALA A 177 -2.46 -13.01 -10.27
C ALA A 177 -3.34 -14.27 -10.30
N ALA A 178 -2.76 -15.44 -10.58
CA ALA A 178 -3.50 -16.70 -10.57
C ALA A 178 -4.12 -16.99 -9.19
N LEU A 179 -3.38 -16.74 -8.11
CA LEU A 179 -3.86 -16.93 -6.74
C LEU A 179 -4.94 -15.91 -6.37
N ALA A 180 -4.82 -14.65 -6.79
CA ALA A 180 -5.83 -13.64 -6.57
C ALA A 180 -7.15 -13.99 -7.29
N VAL A 181 -7.08 -14.46 -8.54
CA VAL A 181 -8.25 -14.95 -9.28
C VAL A 181 -8.87 -16.17 -8.57
N GLY A 182 -8.06 -17.13 -8.14
CA GLY A 182 -8.52 -18.30 -7.39
C GLY A 182 -9.19 -17.93 -6.06
N LEU A 183 -8.61 -16.98 -5.32
CA LEU A 183 -9.21 -16.43 -4.10
C LEU A 183 -10.55 -15.77 -4.40
N TYR A 184 -10.62 -14.88 -5.38
CA TYR A 184 -11.86 -14.19 -5.74
C TYR A 184 -12.96 -15.20 -6.13
N ALA A 185 -12.62 -16.18 -6.97
CA ALA A 185 -13.53 -17.25 -7.37
C ALA A 185 -13.99 -18.09 -6.17
N ASN A 186 -13.11 -18.45 -5.23
CA ASN A 186 -13.49 -19.20 -4.03
C ASN A 186 -14.32 -18.35 -3.06
N PHE A 187 -14.04 -17.05 -2.89
CA PHE A 187 -14.90 -16.17 -2.10
C PHE A 187 -16.32 -16.06 -2.67
N LEU A 188 -16.48 -16.15 -4.00
CA LEU A 188 -17.79 -16.25 -4.63
C LEU A 188 -18.44 -17.63 -4.44
N THR A 189 -17.66 -18.70 -4.58
CA THR A 189 -18.20 -20.06 -4.72
C THR A 189 -18.18 -20.94 -3.46
N HIS A 190 -17.51 -20.55 -2.37
CA HIS A 190 -17.38 -21.35 -1.14
C HIS A 190 -18.71 -21.66 -0.43
N HIS A 191 -19.82 -21.07 -0.87
CA HIS A 191 -21.14 -21.47 -0.39
C HIS A 191 -21.57 -22.83 -0.98
N TRP A 192 -21.05 -23.19 -2.16
CA TRP A 192 -21.37 -24.43 -2.86
C TRP A 192 -20.16 -25.38 -2.98
N LEU A 193 -18.95 -24.84 -2.93
CA LEU A 193 -17.69 -25.57 -2.99
C LEU A 193 -16.95 -25.49 -1.64
N PRO A 194 -15.95 -26.34 -1.39
CA PRO A 194 -15.12 -26.23 -0.20
C PRO A 194 -14.50 -24.83 -0.06
N ASP A 195 -14.38 -24.39 1.19
CA ASP A 195 -13.69 -23.16 1.53
C ASP A 195 -12.17 -23.37 1.45
N LEU A 196 -11.57 -22.83 0.39
CA LEU A 196 -10.14 -22.97 0.09
C LEU A 196 -9.34 -21.73 0.50
N ARG A 197 -9.91 -20.82 1.31
CA ARG A 197 -9.22 -19.58 1.72
C ARG A 197 -7.90 -19.85 2.43
N LEU A 198 -7.84 -20.86 3.31
CA LEU A 198 -6.61 -21.23 4.02
C LEU A 198 -5.53 -21.82 3.09
N PRO A 199 -5.80 -22.86 2.27
CA PRO A 199 -4.78 -23.37 1.35
C PRO A 199 -4.36 -22.35 0.30
N LEU A 200 -5.30 -21.58 -0.29
CA LEU A 200 -4.96 -20.50 -1.21
C LEU A 200 -4.18 -19.38 -0.52
N GLY A 201 -4.49 -19.07 0.73
CA GLY A 201 -3.75 -18.13 1.56
C GLY A 201 -2.32 -18.59 1.83
N ALA A 202 -2.10 -19.87 2.14
CA ALA A 202 -0.77 -20.44 2.31
C ALA A 202 0.05 -20.38 1.00
N LEU A 203 -0.58 -20.66 -0.15
CA LEU A 203 0.04 -20.50 -1.45
C LEU A 203 0.35 -19.03 -1.77
N LEU A 204 -0.53 -18.10 -1.40
CA LEU A 204 -0.29 -16.66 -1.55
C LEU A 204 0.88 -16.19 -0.67
N LEU A 205 0.97 -16.67 0.57
CA LEU A 205 2.13 -16.43 1.42
C LEU A 205 3.40 -16.95 0.76
N ALA A 206 3.41 -18.20 0.28
CA ALA A 206 4.56 -18.77 -0.42
C ALA A 206 4.92 -17.99 -1.71
N ALA A 207 3.93 -17.49 -2.44
CA ALA A 207 4.14 -16.67 -3.63
C ALA A 207 4.68 -15.26 -3.32
N THR A 208 4.40 -14.75 -2.12
CA THR A 208 4.85 -13.41 -1.66
C THR A 208 6.10 -13.47 -0.77
N THR A 209 6.59 -14.66 -0.45
CA THR A 209 7.89 -14.84 0.22
C THR A 209 9.00 -14.20 -0.61
N GLY A 210 9.85 -13.40 0.05
CA GLY A 210 10.91 -12.64 -0.62
C GLY A 210 10.43 -11.44 -1.43
N THR A 211 9.11 -11.17 -1.47
CA THR A 211 8.57 -9.94 -2.07
C THR A 211 8.55 -8.80 -1.06
N TRP A 212 9.15 -7.66 -1.44
CA TRP A 212 9.23 -6.48 -0.59
C TRP A 212 8.52 -5.30 -1.24
N VAL A 213 7.71 -4.60 -0.46
CA VAL A 213 7.13 -3.30 -0.80
C VAL A 213 8.01 -2.22 -0.21
N HIS A 214 8.54 -1.36 -1.07
CA HIS A 214 9.33 -0.19 -0.71
C HIS A 214 8.46 1.05 -0.81
N TYR A 215 8.56 1.94 0.17
CA TYR A 215 7.74 3.14 0.25
C TYR A 215 8.50 4.30 0.88
N THR A 216 8.20 5.51 0.47
CA THR A 216 8.84 6.73 0.97
C THR A 216 7.92 7.46 1.93
N VAL A 217 8.45 7.82 3.10
CA VAL A 217 7.76 8.68 4.07
C VAL A 217 8.64 9.90 4.33
N VAL A 218 8.18 11.05 3.83
CA VAL A 218 8.99 12.28 3.74
C VAL A 218 10.22 12.02 2.86
N GLU A 219 11.42 11.95 3.42
CA GLU A 219 12.68 11.76 2.68
C GLU A 219 13.28 10.36 2.90
N ARG A 220 12.65 9.52 3.74
CA ARG A 220 13.20 8.22 4.11
C ARG A 220 12.48 7.09 3.37
N ARG A 221 13.26 6.23 2.72
CA ARG A 221 12.79 4.98 2.13
C ARG A 221 12.69 3.88 3.19
N HIS A 222 11.54 3.22 3.23
CA HIS A 222 11.22 2.11 4.11
C HIS A 222 10.83 0.90 3.26
N ARG A 223 10.88 -0.29 3.87
CA ARG A 223 10.40 -1.51 3.23
C ARG A 223 9.68 -2.43 4.22
N MET A 224 8.74 -3.20 3.71
CA MET A 224 8.08 -4.28 4.45
C MET A 224 7.78 -5.46 3.52
N PRO A 225 7.65 -6.70 4.03
CA PRO A 225 7.18 -7.82 3.22
C PRO A 225 5.78 -7.56 2.66
N LEU A 226 5.51 -7.97 1.43
CA LEU A 226 4.20 -7.74 0.79
C LEU A 226 3.05 -8.37 1.60
N ALA A 227 3.27 -9.57 2.14
CA ALA A 227 2.28 -10.23 3.00
C ALA A 227 1.91 -9.40 4.25
N VAL A 228 2.89 -8.71 4.86
CA VAL A 228 2.64 -7.82 6.00
C VAL A 228 1.81 -6.62 5.55
N SER A 229 2.11 -6.05 4.37
CA SER A 229 1.28 -4.98 3.80
C SER A 229 -0.17 -5.42 3.61
N PHE A 230 -0.40 -6.63 3.08
CA PHE A 230 -1.76 -7.16 2.90
C PHE A 230 -2.48 -7.38 4.23
N ALA A 231 -1.79 -7.93 5.24
CA ALA A 231 -2.36 -8.07 6.58
C ALA A 231 -2.76 -6.72 7.19
N LEU A 232 -1.89 -5.71 7.09
CA LEU A 232 -2.17 -4.36 7.61
C LEU A 232 -3.33 -3.68 6.88
N ILE A 233 -3.36 -3.74 5.54
CA ILE A 233 -4.48 -3.19 4.76
C ILE A 233 -5.78 -3.93 5.12
N GLY A 234 -5.72 -5.26 5.23
CA GLY A 234 -6.87 -6.07 5.63
C GLY A 234 -7.42 -5.70 7.00
N PHE A 235 -6.56 -5.32 7.95
CA PHE A 235 -6.98 -4.87 9.28
C PHE A 235 -7.80 -3.58 9.19
N PHE A 236 -7.33 -2.58 8.43
CA PHE A 236 -8.06 -1.33 8.24
C PHE A 236 -9.34 -1.50 7.41
N LEU A 237 -9.38 -2.46 6.48
CA LEU A 237 -10.60 -2.82 5.76
C LEU A 237 -11.63 -3.45 6.71
N TRP A 238 -11.21 -4.34 7.61
CA TRP A 238 -12.08 -4.89 8.65
C TRP A 238 -12.62 -3.80 9.60
N LEU A 239 -11.79 -2.81 9.95
CA LEU A 239 -12.24 -1.66 10.72
C LEU A 239 -13.26 -0.82 9.95
N ALA A 240 -13.01 -0.55 8.66
CA ALA A 240 -13.92 0.17 7.79
C ALA A 240 -15.26 -0.56 7.62
N GLU A 241 -15.24 -1.90 7.55
CA GLU A 241 -16.44 -2.73 7.52
C GLU A 241 -17.25 -2.62 8.83
N ASN A 242 -16.60 -2.58 10.00
CA ASN A 242 -17.30 -2.34 11.26
C ASN A 242 -17.98 -0.96 11.27
N ILE A 243 -17.29 0.08 10.80
CA ILE A 243 -17.86 1.43 10.69
C ILE A 243 -19.04 1.43 9.71
N ALA A 244 -18.88 0.83 8.53
CA ALA A 244 -19.92 0.82 7.50
C ALA A 244 -21.18 0.05 7.95
N THR A 245 -21.02 -1.11 8.60
CA THR A 245 -22.14 -1.86 9.17
C THR A 245 -22.81 -1.10 10.33
N TYR A 246 -22.04 -0.37 11.14
CA TYR A 246 -22.57 0.50 12.19
C TYR A 246 -23.41 1.64 11.61
N LEU A 247 -22.97 2.23 10.50
CA LEU A 247 -23.69 3.27 9.77
C LEU A 247 -24.88 2.72 8.95
N GLY A 248 -25.14 1.41 8.98
CA GLY A 248 -26.26 0.78 8.28
C GLY A 248 -26.07 0.62 6.78
N ALA A 249 -24.82 0.61 6.28
CA ALA A 249 -24.56 0.39 4.86
C ALA A 249 -25.12 -0.97 4.39
N TRP A 250 -24.82 -2.03 5.13
CA TRP A 250 -25.44 -3.36 5.00
C TRP A 250 -25.55 -4.01 6.37
N ARG A 251 -26.28 -5.12 6.46
CA ARG A 251 -26.46 -5.87 7.72
C ARG A 251 -26.19 -7.35 7.53
N TYR A 252 -25.36 -7.91 8.40
CA TYR A 252 -25.22 -9.35 8.56
C TYR A 252 -26.48 -9.96 9.21
N PRO A 253 -26.76 -11.27 9.02
CA PRO A 253 -27.92 -11.93 9.63
C PRO A 253 -28.00 -11.78 11.15
N TYR A 254 -26.86 -11.88 11.85
CA TYR A 254 -26.79 -11.68 13.30
C TYR A 254 -26.97 -10.22 13.72
N GLN A 255 -26.79 -9.26 12.80
CA GLN A 255 -26.96 -7.83 13.08
C GLN A 255 -28.40 -7.33 12.84
N LEU A 256 -29.37 -8.20 12.53
CA LEU A 256 -30.75 -7.79 12.20
C LEU A 256 -31.52 -7.19 13.38
N HIS A 257 -31.16 -7.53 14.62
CA HIS A 257 -31.81 -7.06 15.85
C HIS A 257 -30.96 -6.06 16.65
N GLY A 258 -29.78 -5.71 16.17
CA GLY A 258 -28.86 -4.79 16.83
C GLY A 258 -27.50 -4.82 16.16
N TRP A 259 -26.70 -3.77 16.31
CA TRP A 259 -25.35 -3.80 15.78
C TRP A 259 -24.44 -4.61 16.70
N GLU A 260 -23.66 -5.51 16.09
CA GLU A 260 -22.61 -6.28 16.75
C GLU A 260 -21.32 -6.17 15.95
N PRO A 261 -20.14 -6.18 16.59
CA PRO A 261 -18.86 -6.14 15.89
C PRO A 261 -18.71 -7.29 14.90
N VAL A 262 -18.16 -6.98 13.73
CA VAL A 262 -17.90 -7.98 12.69
C VAL A 262 -16.77 -8.89 13.14
N SER A 263 -16.97 -10.21 13.03
CA SER A 263 -15.99 -11.24 13.43
C SER A 263 -14.58 -10.95 12.94
N VAL A 264 -13.58 -11.14 13.81
CA VAL A 264 -12.15 -10.98 13.51
C VAL A 264 -11.69 -11.91 12.36
N SER A 265 -12.38 -13.02 12.12
CA SER A 265 -12.10 -13.90 10.96
C SER A 265 -12.20 -13.18 9.60
N LYS A 266 -12.96 -12.08 9.53
CA LYS A 266 -13.06 -11.23 8.34
C LYS A 266 -11.77 -10.46 8.04
N TRP A 267 -10.94 -10.20 9.05
CA TRP A 267 -9.62 -9.60 8.83
C TRP A 267 -8.77 -10.45 7.88
N VAL A 268 -8.68 -11.76 8.12
CA VAL A 268 -7.94 -12.68 7.22
C VAL A 268 -8.56 -12.64 5.83
N SER A 269 -9.89 -12.57 5.73
CA SER A 269 -10.57 -12.49 4.44
C SER A 269 -10.20 -11.24 3.65
N TRP A 270 -10.16 -10.07 4.30
CA TRP A 270 -9.73 -8.83 3.67
C TRP A 270 -8.25 -8.83 3.30
N ALA A 271 -7.39 -9.43 4.14
CA ALA A 271 -5.98 -9.60 3.84
C ALA A 271 -5.74 -10.48 2.61
N LEU A 272 -6.64 -11.42 2.32
CA LEU A 272 -6.61 -12.20 1.07
C LEU A 272 -7.19 -11.41 -0.10
N LEU A 273 -8.35 -10.76 0.07
CA LEU A 273 -9.05 -10.03 -1.00
C LEU A 273 -8.28 -8.81 -1.52
N ILE A 274 -7.47 -8.15 -0.67
CA ILE A 274 -6.66 -7.02 -1.14
C ILE A 274 -5.66 -7.43 -2.24
N SER A 275 -5.26 -8.71 -2.31
CA SER A 275 -4.43 -9.22 -3.41
C SER A 275 -5.10 -9.05 -4.78
N VAL A 276 -6.43 -9.19 -4.85
CA VAL A 276 -7.22 -8.99 -6.07
C VAL A 276 -7.10 -7.54 -6.54
N THR A 277 -7.34 -6.60 -5.63
CA THR A 277 -7.24 -5.16 -5.96
C THR A 277 -5.81 -4.79 -6.34
N PHE A 278 -4.82 -5.32 -5.64
CA PHE A 278 -3.41 -5.11 -5.95
C PHE A 278 -3.03 -5.57 -7.36
N VAL A 279 -3.53 -6.75 -7.78
CA VAL A 279 -3.35 -7.29 -9.13
C VAL A 279 -4.06 -6.43 -10.18
N ILE A 280 -5.32 -6.02 -9.93
CA ILE A 280 -6.09 -5.16 -10.86
C ILE A 280 -5.40 -3.81 -11.08
N CYS A 281 -4.90 -3.19 -10.02
CA CYS A 281 -4.17 -1.93 -10.13
C CYS A 281 -2.88 -2.07 -10.95
N GLY A 282 -2.34 -3.30 -11.03
CA GLY A 282 -1.23 -3.74 -11.87
C GLY A 282 0.10 -3.12 -11.46
N THR A 283 1.19 -3.89 -11.34
CA THR A 283 2.52 -3.36 -10.96
C THR A 283 3.24 -2.61 -12.09
N GLY A 284 2.51 -1.99 -13.02
CA GLY A 284 3.05 -1.37 -14.24
C GLY A 284 4.26 -0.46 -13.96
N ARG A 285 5.41 -0.88 -14.51
CA ARG A 285 6.79 -0.36 -14.40
C ARG A 285 7.46 -0.53 -13.03
N CYS A 286 7.95 -1.75 -12.79
CA CYS A 286 9.10 -2.03 -11.91
C CYS A 286 10.13 -2.91 -12.64
N ASP A 287 10.27 -2.72 -13.96
CA ASP A 287 11.49 -3.10 -14.69
C ASP A 287 12.32 -1.84 -14.83
N GLY A 288 13.34 -1.72 -13.99
CA GLY A 288 14.19 -0.53 -13.91
C GLY A 288 14.58 -0.26 -12.47
N ALA A 289 15.63 -0.93 -12.03
CA ALA A 289 16.44 -0.45 -10.93
C ALA A 289 16.72 1.05 -11.13
N LEU A 290 16.42 1.89 -10.14
CA LEU A 290 17.18 3.11 -9.97
C LEU A 290 18.58 2.66 -9.57
N PRO A 291 19.65 2.96 -10.35
CA PRO A 291 21.00 2.76 -9.85
C PRO A 291 21.16 3.58 -8.57
N PRO A 292 21.76 3.02 -7.50
CA PRO A 292 22.08 3.81 -6.33
C PRO A 292 23.16 4.81 -6.72
N GLY A 293 22.86 6.11 -6.62
CA GLY A 293 23.87 7.17 -6.78
C GLY A 293 23.46 8.30 -7.72
N GLN A 294 22.53 9.15 -7.27
CA GLN A 294 22.59 10.60 -7.53
C GLN A 294 22.04 11.34 -6.29
N GLY A 295 22.57 10.97 -5.13
CA GLY A 295 22.77 11.93 -4.05
C GLY A 295 24.12 12.58 -4.32
N ARG A 296 24.19 13.90 -4.26
CA ARG A 296 25.39 14.70 -4.51
C ARG A 296 26.56 14.17 -3.66
N ASP A 297 27.48 13.46 -4.30
CA ASP A 297 28.88 13.44 -3.84
C ASP A 297 29.44 14.82 -4.20
N GLU A 298 29.22 15.77 -3.30
CA GLU A 298 30.05 16.96 -3.24
C GLU A 298 31.37 16.48 -2.61
N PRO A 299 32.49 16.40 -3.36
CA PRO A 299 33.75 16.08 -2.73
C PRO A 299 34.04 17.19 -1.71
N ALA A 300 34.33 16.78 -0.46
CA ALA A 300 34.87 17.68 0.54
C ALA A 300 36.06 18.45 -0.05
N PRO A 301 36.21 19.76 0.22
CA PRO A 301 37.32 20.51 -0.34
C PRO A 301 38.61 19.95 0.25
N ASP A 302 39.36 19.26 -0.60
CA ASP A 302 40.72 18.81 -0.30
C ASP A 302 41.62 20.03 -0.17
N ASP A 303 42.39 20.03 0.91
CA ASP A 303 43.37 21.01 1.32
C ASP A 303 44.47 21.10 0.25
N GLN A 304 44.36 22.07 -0.67
CA GLN A 304 45.38 22.30 -1.68
C GLN A 304 46.58 23.03 -1.08
N ALA A 305 47.58 22.22 -0.73
CA ALA A 305 48.96 22.61 -0.67
C ALA A 305 49.39 23.29 -1.99
N VAL A 306 49.84 24.54 -1.89
CA VAL A 306 50.60 25.24 -2.93
C VAL A 306 52.02 24.66 -2.95
N PRO A 307 52.53 24.20 -4.11
CA PRO A 307 53.60 24.98 -4.72
C PRO A 307 53.66 24.94 -6.26
N GLY A 308 54.03 26.09 -6.83
CA GLY A 308 55.07 26.14 -7.87
C GLY A 308 54.65 25.95 -9.33
N GLY A 309 54.41 27.07 -10.01
CA GLY A 309 55.32 27.51 -11.08
C GLY A 309 55.31 26.82 -12.46
N VAL A 310 54.97 27.64 -13.46
CA VAL A 310 55.78 27.92 -14.66
C VAL A 310 55.55 27.09 -15.95
N LEU A 311 55.14 27.84 -16.99
CA LEU A 311 55.37 27.73 -18.46
C LEU A 311 54.72 26.61 -19.30
N GLY A 312 53.87 27.04 -20.25
CA GLY A 312 54.32 27.11 -21.65
C GLY A 312 53.51 26.36 -22.73
N ARG A 313 53.01 27.16 -23.70
CA ARG A 313 52.81 26.90 -25.16
C ARG A 313 51.94 25.69 -25.60
N ALA A 314 50.83 25.91 -26.30
CA ALA A 314 50.66 26.33 -27.72
C ALA A 314 50.70 25.16 -28.73
N GLY A 315 49.67 25.12 -29.59
CA GLY A 315 49.75 24.62 -30.96
C GLY A 315 48.94 23.36 -31.28
N GLY A 316 48.24 23.38 -32.41
CA GLY A 316 48.04 22.17 -33.21
C GLY A 316 46.63 21.91 -33.71
N GLU A 317 46.29 22.53 -34.84
CA GLU A 317 45.22 22.14 -35.77
C GLU A 317 45.43 20.70 -36.28
N GLY A 318 44.35 20.04 -36.71
CA GLY A 318 44.43 18.71 -37.35
C GLY A 318 43.06 18.17 -37.80
N GLU A 319 42.75 18.47 -39.06
CA GLU A 319 41.62 18.00 -39.88
C GLU A 319 41.70 16.50 -40.26
N VAL A 320 40.68 16.01 -40.99
CA VAL A 320 40.55 14.77 -41.82
C VAL A 320 39.54 13.77 -41.20
N ALA A 321 38.29 13.62 -41.66
CA ALA A 321 37.68 13.27 -42.97
C ALA A 321 37.44 11.76 -43.22
N ALA A 322 36.22 11.49 -43.72
CA ALA A 322 35.81 10.48 -44.72
C ALA A 322 35.37 9.05 -44.33
N GLY A 323 34.26 8.64 -44.97
CA GLY A 323 33.88 7.27 -45.36
C GLY A 323 32.89 6.57 -44.41
N GLY A 324 31.65 6.18 -44.73
CA GLY A 324 30.95 6.00 -46.00
C GLY A 324 31.08 4.56 -46.51
N VAL A 325 30.14 3.64 -46.20
CA VAL A 325 29.82 2.44 -47.01
C VAL A 325 28.36 1.99 -46.79
N VAL A 326 27.73 1.66 -47.91
CA VAL A 326 26.40 1.08 -48.16
C VAL A 326 26.54 -0.40 -48.53
N ALA A 327 25.57 -1.26 -48.14
CA ALA A 327 25.14 -2.49 -48.84
C ALA A 327 23.87 -3.01 -48.11
N VAL A 328 22.66 -3.20 -48.66
CA VAL A 328 22.11 -3.82 -49.90
C VAL A 328 22.02 -5.36 -49.86
N GLY A 329 20.76 -5.84 -49.98
CA GLY A 329 20.33 -7.09 -50.64
C GLY A 329 20.44 -8.37 -49.81
N GLY A 330 19.53 -9.35 -49.82
CA GLY A 330 18.36 -9.69 -50.63
C GLY A 330 17.87 -11.08 -50.16
N LEU A 331 16.55 -11.32 -50.10
CA LEU A 331 15.77 -12.21 -50.99
C LEU A 331 15.88 -13.74 -50.76
N GLY A 332 14.71 -14.39 -50.83
CA GLY A 332 14.49 -15.83 -50.96
C GLY A 332 13.37 -16.33 -50.02
N GLU A 333 12.07 -16.19 -50.36
CA GLU A 333 11.22 -17.03 -51.24
C GLU A 333 10.91 -18.46 -50.75
N GLY A 334 9.66 -18.88 -50.97
CA GLY A 334 9.23 -20.29 -51.00
C GLY A 334 8.06 -20.63 -50.04
N THR A 335 6.81 -20.24 -50.33
CA THR A 335 5.78 -20.99 -51.09
C THR A 335 5.02 -22.06 -50.30
N GLY A 336 3.68 -22.03 -50.35
CA GLY A 336 2.87 -23.26 -50.26
C GLY A 336 1.45 -23.17 -49.69
N HIS A 337 0.47 -22.85 -50.56
CA HIS A 337 -0.89 -23.42 -50.67
C HIS A 337 -1.94 -23.26 -49.53
N GLY A 338 -3.09 -22.63 -49.87
CA GLY A 338 -4.41 -22.76 -49.20
C GLY A 338 -5.23 -23.95 -49.76
N PRO A 339 -6.58 -23.95 -49.80
CA PRO A 339 -7.60 -23.03 -49.24
C PRO A 339 -8.77 -23.73 -48.49
N ASP A 340 -9.75 -22.93 -48.05
CA ASP A 340 -11.22 -23.13 -47.84
C ASP A 340 -11.79 -24.52 -47.50
N ASP A 341 -12.65 -24.59 -46.45
CA ASP A 341 -14.12 -24.58 -46.65
C ASP A 341 -14.94 -24.72 -45.34
N ALA A 342 -16.17 -24.21 -45.41
CA ALA A 342 -17.20 -24.19 -44.38
C ALA A 342 -18.00 -25.51 -44.23
N ARG A 343 -18.63 -25.72 -43.05
CA ARG A 343 -19.95 -26.39 -42.76
C ARG A 343 -19.96 -26.86 -41.28
N VAL A 344 -20.88 -26.42 -40.41
CA VAL A 344 -22.29 -26.81 -40.20
C VAL A 344 -22.48 -28.24 -39.66
N ALA A 345 -23.22 -28.30 -38.53
CA ALA A 345 -24.00 -29.39 -37.91
C ALA A 345 -23.35 -30.21 -36.79
N GLY A 346 -24.09 -30.32 -35.67
CA GLY A 346 -23.84 -31.16 -34.49
C GLY A 346 -24.41 -30.56 -33.23
#